data_AF-A0A438PIU2-F1
#
_entry.id   AF-A0A438PIU2-F1
#
_cell.length_a   1.000
_cell.length_b   1.000
_cell.length_c   1.000
_cell.angle_alpha   90.00
_cell.angle_beta   90.00
_cell.angle_gamma   90.00
#
_symmetry.space_group_name_H-M   'P 1'
#
loop_
_entity.id
_entity.type
_entity.pdbx_description
1 polymer ?
#
loop_
_entity_poly.entity_id
_entity_poly.type
_entity_poly.pdbx_seq_one_letter_code
_entity_poly.pdbx_strand_id
1 'polypeptide(L)'
;KKLLEEEAKESVKAYLDCVSKARNEKEEQECEKLLTPEARKLLEEAKESLKAYKDCLSQARNETERRACEKLLTPEARKLLEQEVK
;
A
#
# COMPACT_ATOMS: atom_id res chain seq x y z
N LYS A 1 5.45 11.59 -18.31
CA LYS A 1 5.18 11.51 -16.85
C LYS A 1 3.95 10.67 -16.52
N LYS A 2 2.75 10.96 -17.04
CA LYS A 2 1.53 10.17 -16.76
C LYS A 2 1.66 8.65 -17.04
N LEU A 3 2.33 8.26 -18.13
CA LEU A 3 2.56 6.85 -18.48
C LEU A 3 3.38 6.07 -17.43
N LEU A 4 4.43 6.70 -16.88
CA LEU A 4 5.30 6.09 -15.86
C LEU A 4 4.57 5.90 -14.52
N GLU A 5 3.66 6.81 -14.18
CA GLU A 5 2.85 6.71 -12.97
C GLU A 5 1.84 5.56 -13.07
N GLU A 6 1.18 5.41 -14.22
CA GLU A 6 0.25 4.29 -14.45
C GLU A 6 0.97 2.94 -14.51
N GLU A 7 2.15 2.88 -15.14
CA GLU A 7 3.00 1.68 -15.13
C GLU A 7 3.43 1.29 -13.70
N ALA A 8 3.81 2.28 -12.89
CA ALA A 8 4.16 2.05 -11.49
C ALA A 8 2.96 1.55 -10.68
N LYS A 9 1.75 2.09 -10.90
CA LYS A 9 0.51 1.61 -10.25
C LYS A 9 0.17 0.17 -10.63
N GLU A 10 0.31 -0.20 -11.91
CA GLU A 10 0.09 -1.58 -12.37
C GLU A 10 1.13 -2.54 -11.79
N SER A 11 2.39 -2.11 -11.69
CA SER A 11 3.46 -2.89 -11.05
C SER A 11 3.21 -3.11 -9.55
N VAL A 12 2.74 -2.08 -8.81
CA VAL A 12 2.31 -2.23 -7.40
C VAL A 12 1.13 -3.21 -7.29
N LYS A 13 0.15 -3.14 -8.19
CA LYS A 13 -0.98 -4.07 -8.20
C LYS A 13 -0.54 -5.52 -8.43
N ALA A 14 0.33 -5.76 -9.41
CA ALA A 14 0.88 -7.08 -9.69
C ALA A 14 1.67 -7.66 -8.51
N TYR A 15 2.44 -6.81 -7.82
CA TYR A 15 3.13 -7.18 -6.59
C TYR A 15 2.13 -7.65 -5.51
N LEU A 16 1.06 -6.91 -5.26
CA LEU A 16 0.07 -7.27 -4.24
C LEU A 16 -0.68 -8.56 -4.59
N ASP A 17 -1.06 -8.74 -5.85
CA ASP A 17 -1.68 -9.98 -6.32
C ASP A 17 -0.73 -11.18 -6.19
N CYS A 18 0.59 -10.96 -6.30
CA CYS A 18 1.60 -11.98 -6.07
C CYS A 18 1.78 -12.29 -4.57
N VAL A 19 1.97 -11.26 -3.73
CA VAL A 19 2.16 -11.40 -2.28
C VAL A 19 0.97 -12.05 -1.60
N SER A 20 -0.27 -11.73 -2.03
CA SER A 20 -1.48 -12.38 -1.50
C SER A 20 -1.51 -13.91 -1.69
N LYS A 21 -0.72 -14.43 -2.65
CA LYS A 21 -0.60 -15.87 -2.95
C LYS A 21 0.68 -16.47 -2.37
N ALA A 22 1.66 -15.64 -2.02
CA ALA A 22 2.91 -16.06 -1.44
C ALA A 22 2.68 -16.67 -0.05
N ARG A 23 3.30 -17.82 0.19
CA ARG A 23 3.18 -18.59 1.44
C ARG A 23 4.45 -18.52 2.29
N ASN A 24 5.51 -17.95 1.74
CA ASN A 24 6.82 -17.88 2.38
C ASN A 24 7.60 -16.66 1.86
N GLU A 25 8.63 -16.28 2.60
CA GLU A 25 9.49 -15.13 2.29
C GLU A 25 10.19 -15.25 0.93
N LYS A 26 10.48 -16.47 0.44
CA LYS A 26 11.11 -16.64 -0.89
C LYS A 26 10.14 -16.27 -2.01
N GLU A 27 8.88 -16.68 -1.91
CA GLU A 27 7.84 -16.29 -2.87
C GLU A 27 7.58 -14.79 -2.81
N GLU A 28 7.61 -14.20 -1.62
CA GLU A 28 7.50 -12.75 -1.45
C GLU A 28 8.65 -11.98 -2.11
N GLN A 29 9.89 -12.48 -1.98
CA GLN A 29 11.07 -11.93 -2.66
C GLN A 29 10.97 -12.04 -4.18
N GLU A 30 10.39 -13.11 -4.72
CA GLU A 30 10.11 -13.20 -6.16
C GLU A 30 9.06 -12.17 -6.58
N CYS A 31 8.03 -11.93 -5.76
CA CYS A 31 7.05 -10.87 -6.02
C CYS A 31 7.69 -9.49 -6.05
N GLU A 32 8.64 -9.20 -5.17
CA GLU A 32 9.35 -7.90 -5.19
C GLU A 32 10.07 -7.63 -6.50
N LYS A 33 10.49 -8.66 -7.25
CA LYS A 33 11.13 -8.48 -8.57
C LYS A 33 10.18 -7.91 -9.63
N LEU A 34 8.86 -7.98 -9.40
CA LEU A 34 7.85 -7.37 -10.27
C LEU A 34 7.80 -5.83 -10.11
N LEU A 35 8.37 -5.30 -9.03
CA LEU A 35 8.36 -3.87 -8.74
C LEU A 35 9.45 -3.12 -9.52
N THR A 36 9.04 -2.15 -10.33
CA THR A 36 9.95 -1.16 -10.91
C THR A 36 10.45 -0.19 -9.84
N PRO A 37 11.58 0.52 -10.05
CA PRO A 37 12.07 1.53 -9.09
C PRO A 37 11.01 2.59 -8.73
N GLU A 38 10.20 3.00 -9.70
CA GLU A 38 9.08 3.92 -9.51
C GLU A 38 7.96 3.28 -8.67
N ALA A 39 7.61 2.01 -8.93
CA ALA A 39 6.62 1.28 -8.15
C ALA A 39 7.08 1.04 -6.69
N ARG A 40 8.38 0.78 -6.48
CA ARG A 40 8.96 0.66 -5.13
C ARG A 40 8.79 1.95 -4.33
N LYS A 41 9.04 3.11 -4.96
CA LYS A 41 8.81 4.42 -4.33
C LYS A 41 7.34 4.63 -3.98
N LEU A 42 6.41 4.34 -4.89
CA LEU A 42 4.98 4.43 -4.61
C LEU A 42 4.55 3.50 -3.46
N LEU A 43 5.10 2.28 -3.42
CA LEU A 43 4.81 1.33 -2.34
C LEU A 43 5.34 1.83 -1.00
N GLU A 44 6.53 2.44 -0.98
CA GLU A 44 7.12 3.04 0.22
C GLU A 44 6.32 4.25 0.72
N GLU A 45 5.91 5.15 -0.18
CA GLU A 45 5.02 6.28 0.12
C GLU A 45 3.66 5.80 0.68
N ALA A 46 3.11 4.73 0.10
CA ALA A 46 1.86 4.15 0.57
C ALA A 46 2.01 3.48 1.96
N LYS A 47 3.16 2.85 2.25
CA LYS A 47 3.48 2.31 3.59
C LYS A 47 3.63 3.41 4.64
N GLU A 48 4.27 4.53 4.31
CA GLU A 48 4.35 5.70 5.21
C GLU A 48 2.96 6.31 5.46
N SER A 49 2.13 6.40 4.42
CA SER A 49 0.73 6.84 4.55
C SER A 49 -0.09 5.90 5.45
N LEU A 50 0.10 4.57 5.34
CA LEU A 50 -0.51 3.58 6.24
C LEU A 50 -0.04 3.74 7.68
N LYS A 51 1.25 4.01 7.90
CA LYS A 51 1.80 4.25 9.23
C LYS A 51 1.16 5.48 9.87
N ALA A 52 1.09 6.60 9.15
CA ALA A 52 0.41 7.81 9.62
C ALA A 52 -1.08 7.56 9.92
N TYR A 53 -1.75 6.74 9.10
CA TYR A 53 -3.12 6.32 9.35
C TYR A 53 -3.25 5.48 10.64
N LYS A 54 -2.39 4.47 10.83
CA LYS A 54 -2.38 3.62 12.04
C LYS A 54 -2.07 4.44 13.30
N ASP A 55 -1.13 5.38 13.21
CA ASP A 55 -0.80 6.30 14.30
C ASP A 55 -1.99 7.22 14.64
N CYS A 56 -2.65 7.80 13.63
CA CYS A 56 -3.85 8.60 13.83
C CYS A 56 -5.00 7.77 14.44
N LEU A 57 -5.24 6.57 13.91
CA LEU A 57 -6.26 5.65 14.42
C LEU A 57 -6.03 5.28 15.89
N SER A 58 -4.78 5.13 16.32
CA SER A 58 -4.44 4.80 17.71
C SER A 58 -4.86 5.91 18.69
N GLN A 59 -4.95 7.16 18.22
CA GLN A 59 -5.37 8.32 19.01
C GLN A 59 -6.86 8.62 18.86
N ALA A 60 -7.49 8.13 17.77
CA ALA A 60 -8.89 8.37 17.46
C ALA A 60 -9.84 7.68 18.46
N ARG A 61 -10.67 8.48 19.13
CA ARG A 61 -11.64 8.05 20.17
C ARG A 61 -13.05 7.85 19.63
N ASN A 62 -13.35 8.37 18.45
CA ASN A 62 -14.68 8.34 17.84
C ASN A 62 -14.61 8.14 16.32
N GLU A 63 -15.76 7.84 15.70
CA GLU A 63 -15.84 7.60 14.25
C GLU A 63 -15.46 8.84 13.42
N THR A 64 -15.72 10.04 13.93
CA THR A 64 -15.39 11.29 13.24
C THR A 64 -13.86 11.45 13.10
N GLU A 65 -13.12 11.16 14.17
CA GLU A 65 -11.66 11.17 14.17
C GLU A 65 -11.10 10.04 13.29
N ARG A 66 -11.69 8.85 13.33
CA ARG A 66 -11.29 7.74 12.43
C ARG A 66 -11.46 8.11 10.95
N ARG A 67 -12.58 8.74 10.59
CA ARG A 67 -12.82 9.25 9.22
C ARG A 67 -11.83 10.36 8.84
N ALA A 68 -11.37 11.17 9.79
CA ALA A 68 -10.32 12.15 9.53
C ALA A 68 -8.98 11.45 9.25
N CYS A 69 -8.66 10.37 9.98
CA CYS A 69 -7.47 9.55 9.73
C CYS A 69 -7.49 8.93 8.33
N GLU A 70 -8.64 8.42 7.85
CA GLU A 70 -8.74 7.85 6.51
C GLU A 70 -8.33 8.84 5.40
N LYS A 71 -8.48 10.16 5.62
CA LYS A 71 -8.05 11.19 4.66
C LYS A 71 -6.53 11.26 4.49
N LEU A 72 -5.76 10.71 5.43
CA LEU A 72 -4.30 10.60 5.34
C LEU A 72 -3.86 9.49 4.37
N LEU A 73 -4.75 8.56 4.03
CA LEU A 73 -4.47 7.46 3.12
C LEU A 73 -4.48 7.92 1.66
N THR A 74 -3.38 7.70 0.95
CA THR A 74 -3.32 7.79 -0.51
C THR A 74 -4.19 6.70 -1.16
N PRO A 75 -4.65 6.88 -2.41
CA PRO A 75 -5.41 5.84 -3.12
C PRO A 75 -4.71 4.47 -3.14
N GLU A 76 -3.37 4.48 -3.26
CA GLU A 76 -2.51 3.31 -3.22
C GLU A 76 -2.49 2.70 -1.81
N ALA A 77 -2.32 3.52 -0.76
CA ALA A 77 -2.35 3.07 0.64
C ALA A 77 -3.71 2.45 1.03
N ARG A 78 -4.82 2.99 0.51
CA ARG A 78 -6.16 2.43 0.74
C ARG A 78 -6.27 1.01 0.18
N LYS A 79 -5.79 0.80 -1.05
CA LYS A 79 -5.77 -0.53 -1.68
C LYS A 79 -4.88 -1.52 -0.91
N LEU A 80 -3.73 -1.05 -0.40
CA LEU A 80 -2.86 -1.86 0.46
C LEU A 80 -3.56 -2.25 1.76
N LEU A 81 -4.24 -1.30 2.42
CA LEU A 81 -4.97 -1.56 3.65
C LEU A 81 -6.05 -2.64 3.45
N GLU A 82 -6.78 -2.58 2.34
CA GLU A 82 -7.80 -3.58 1.99
C GLU A 82 -7.23 -4.99 1.77
N GLN A 83 -5.96 -5.09 1.35
CA GLN A 83 -5.26 -6.37 1.19
C GLN A 83 -4.73 -6.91 2.52
N GLU A 84 -4.24 -6.05 3.43
CA GLU A 84 -3.78 -6.48 4.77
C GLU A 84 -4.92 -6.97 5.67
N VAL A 85 -6.15 -6.50 5.46
CA VAL A 85 -7.31 -6.80 6.31
C VAL A 85 -8.06 -8.07 5.88
N LYS A 86 -7.74 -8.65 4.72
CA LYS A 86 -8.32 -9.90 4.21
C LYS A 86 -7.54 -11.13 4.63
#